data_AF-A0AAW1PD04-F1
#
_entry.id   AF-A0AAW1PD04-F1
#
_cell.length_a   1.000
_cell.length_b   1.000
_cell.length_c   1.000
_cell.angle_alpha   90.00
_cell.angle_beta   90.00
_cell.angle_gamma   90.00
#
_symmetry.space_group_name_H-M   'P 1'
#
loop_
_entity.id
_entity.type
_entity.pdbx_description
1 polymer ?
#
loop_
_entity_poly.entity_id
_entity_poly.type
_entity_poly.pdbx_seq_one_letter_code
_entity_poly.pdbx_strand_id
1 'polypeptide(L)'
;MQRELTATASKIEELRGESQEHELVANTLKPLDPNRKCFRLIGSVLVERTVEEVVPAITSNQAQIDKLVGQLEKQFEHKEKELAAFQTKYKIRIKDEAGIDEPEPKGASSSSSQGVLVSKK
;
A
#
# COMPACT_ATOMS: atom_id res chain seq x y z
N MET A 1 -1.23 -6.26 15.87
CA MET A 1 -2.41 -5.70 15.18
C MET A 1 -2.07 -4.48 14.32
N GLN A 2 -1.81 -3.28 14.84
CA GLN A 2 -1.53 -2.10 13.97
C GLN A 2 -0.32 -2.29 13.03
N ARG A 3 0.81 -2.80 13.55
CA ARG A 3 2.00 -3.11 12.72
C ARG A 3 1.73 -4.08 11.58
N GLU A 4 0.80 -5.01 11.77
CA GLU A 4 0.44 -5.98 10.74
C GLU A 4 -0.45 -5.35 9.66
N LEU A 5 -1.35 -4.44 10.03
CA LEU A 5 -2.14 -3.67 9.07
C LEU A 5 -1.23 -2.78 8.22
N THR A 6 -0.31 -2.05 8.83
CA THR A 6 0.65 -1.20 8.10
C THR A 6 1.51 -2.03 7.15
N ALA A 7 2.01 -3.20 7.61
CA ALA A 7 2.79 -4.09 6.77
C ALA A 7 1.97 -4.69 5.61
N THR A 8 0.70 -5.04 5.85
CA THR A 8 -0.20 -5.57 4.81
C THR A 8 -0.53 -4.49 3.78
N ALA A 9 -0.80 -3.25 4.22
CA ALA A 9 -1.04 -2.12 3.33
C ALA A 9 0.16 -1.83 2.43
N SER A 10 1.37 -1.77 2.99
CA SER A 10 2.59 -1.58 2.19
C SER A 10 2.79 -2.70 1.18
N LYS A 11 2.49 -3.96 1.54
CA LYS A 11 2.61 -5.08 0.60
C LYS A 11 1.57 -5.04 -0.52
N ILE A 12 0.35 -4.56 -0.24
CA ILE A 12 -0.68 -4.34 -1.25
C ILE A 12 -0.22 -3.29 -2.26
N GLU A 13 0.33 -2.17 -1.80
CA GLU A 13 0.83 -1.11 -2.68
C GLU A 13 2.00 -1.58 -3.57
N GLU A 14 2.94 -2.32 -3.00
CA GLU A 14 4.06 -2.92 -3.74
C GLU A 14 3.56 -3.83 -4.87
N LEU A 15 2.66 -4.77 -4.56
CA LEU A 15 2.13 -5.72 -5.55
C LEU A 15 1.25 -5.04 -6.61
N ARG A 16 0.52 -3.97 -6.25
CA ARG A 16 -0.21 -3.16 -7.25
C ARG A 16 0.74 -2.47 -8.21
N GLY A 17 1.86 -1.95 -7.72
CA GLY A 17 2.92 -1.38 -8.56
C GLY A 17 3.47 -2.42 -9.54
N GLU A 18 3.83 -3.61 -9.04
CA GLU A 18 4.30 -4.72 -9.87
C GLU A 18 3.28 -5.10 -10.97
N SER A 19 1.99 -5.20 -10.62
CA SER A 19 0.93 -5.51 -11.60
C SER A 19 0.83 -4.46 -12.72
N GLN A 20 0.89 -3.18 -12.37
CA GLN A 20 0.88 -2.07 -13.34
C GLN A 20 2.10 -2.10 -14.27
N GLU A 21 3.28 -2.42 -13.73
CA GLU A 21 4.49 -2.59 -14.54
C GLU A 21 4.35 -3.76 -15.53
N HIS A 22 3.79 -4.89 -15.09
CA HIS A 22 3.53 -6.03 -15.97
C HIS A 22 2.53 -5.67 -17.07
N GLU A 23 1.48 -4.91 -16.73
CA GLU A 23 0.50 -4.42 -17.70
C GLU A 23 1.15 -3.53 -18.77
N LEU A 24 1.99 -2.60 -18.34
CA LEU A 24 2.71 -1.70 -19.25
C LEU A 24 3.58 -2.50 -20.22
N VAL A 25 4.39 -3.44 -19.70
CA VAL A 25 5.24 -4.30 -20.55
C VAL A 25 4.38 -5.10 -21.53
N ALA A 26 3.31 -5.74 -21.08
CA ALA A 26 2.41 -6.50 -21.95
C ALA A 26 1.83 -5.62 -23.07
N ASN A 27 1.40 -4.39 -22.76
CA ASN A 27 0.85 -3.46 -23.74
C ASN A 27 1.90 -2.96 -24.74
N THR A 28 3.17 -2.83 -24.32
CA THR A 28 4.26 -2.49 -25.25
C THR A 28 4.66 -3.65 -26.16
N LEU A 29 4.50 -4.89 -25.70
CA LEU A 29 4.90 -6.09 -26.46
C LEU A 29 3.83 -6.60 -27.41
N LYS A 30 2.54 -6.43 -27.09
CA LYS A 30 1.39 -6.83 -27.94
C LYS A 30 1.45 -6.36 -29.40
N PRO A 31 1.86 -5.12 -29.74
CA PRO A 31 1.89 -4.67 -31.14
C PRO A 31 3.12 -5.16 -31.92
N LEU A 32 4.05 -5.87 -31.28
CA LEU A 32 5.26 -6.37 -31.93
C LEU A 32 4.99 -7.70 -32.66
N ASP A 33 5.89 -8.04 -33.59
CA ASP A 33 5.88 -9.34 -34.26
C ASP A 33 6.02 -10.49 -33.23
N PRO A 34 5.08 -11.47 -33.22
CA PRO A 34 5.14 -12.64 -32.34
C PRO A 34 6.45 -13.44 -32.44
N ASN A 35 7.06 -13.50 -33.63
CA ASN A 35 8.31 -14.24 -33.88
C ASN A 35 9.56 -13.45 -33.47
N ARG A 36 9.41 -12.19 -33.04
CA ARG A 36 10.54 -11.38 -32.61
C ARG A 36 11.17 -12.00 -31.37
N LYS A 37 12.50 -12.11 -31.39
CA LYS A 37 13.29 -12.56 -30.23
C LYS A 37 13.12 -11.59 -29.06
N CYS A 38 12.83 -12.13 -27.90
CA CYS A 38 12.68 -11.44 -26.63
C CYS A 38 13.62 -12.06 -25.61
N PHE A 39 14.17 -11.25 -24.72
CA PHE A 39 15.16 -11.71 -23.75
C PHE A 39 14.64 -11.45 -22.33
N ARG A 40 14.64 -12.49 -21.50
CA ARG A 40 14.25 -12.39 -20.09
C ARG A 40 15.48 -12.55 -19.21
N LEU A 41 15.75 -11.56 -18.38
CA LEU A 41 16.80 -11.62 -17.37
C LEU A 41 16.29 -12.36 -16.12
N ILE A 42 17.05 -13.36 -15.66
CA ILE A 42 16.79 -14.10 -14.43
C ILE A 42 18.08 -14.12 -13.63
N GLY A 43 18.15 -13.32 -12.56
CA GLY A 43 19.40 -13.12 -11.82
C GLY A 43 20.49 -12.56 -12.74
N SER A 44 21.51 -13.37 -13.05
CA SER A 44 22.62 -13.01 -13.94
C SER A 44 22.53 -13.61 -15.35
N VAL A 45 21.51 -14.42 -15.64
CA VAL A 45 21.39 -15.16 -16.90
C VAL A 45 20.30 -14.55 -17.78
N LEU A 46 20.62 -14.29 -19.04
CA LEU A 46 19.69 -13.83 -20.06
C LEU A 46 19.15 -15.05 -20.84
N VAL A 47 17.83 -15.25 -20.82
CA VAL A 47 17.16 -16.36 -21.51
C VAL A 47 16.49 -15.83 -22.78
N GLU A 48 16.83 -16.41 -23.93
CA GLU A 48 16.17 -16.13 -25.20
C GLU A 48 14.80 -16.82 -25.26
N ARG A 49 13.79 -16.06 -25.69
CA ARG A 49 12.38 -16.44 -25.88
C ARG A 49 11.83 -15.69 -27.09
N THR A 50 10.58 -15.92 -27.45
CA THR A 50 9.84 -15.13 -28.45
C THR A 50 8.76 -14.28 -27.79
N VAL A 51 8.26 -13.27 -28.50
CA VAL A 51 7.14 -12.44 -28.00
C VAL A 51 5.89 -13.29 -27.76
N GLU A 52 5.62 -14.26 -28.63
CA GLU A 52 4.49 -15.20 -28.46
C GLU A 52 4.56 -16.03 -27.16
N GLU A 53 5.77 -16.35 -26.69
CA GLU A 53 5.96 -17.09 -25.43
C GLU A 53 5.94 -16.17 -24.21
N VAL A 54 6.44 -14.93 -24.36
CA VAL A 54 6.61 -13.99 -23.25
C VAL A 54 5.31 -13.28 -22.89
N VAL A 55 4.51 -12.87 -23.88
CA VAL A 55 3.27 -12.12 -23.62
C VAL A 55 2.29 -12.91 -22.74
N PRO A 56 1.98 -14.20 -23.03
CA PRO A 56 1.09 -14.98 -22.17
C PRO A 56 1.65 -15.19 -20.77
N ALA A 57 2.98 -15.35 -20.64
CA ALA A 57 3.63 -15.52 -19.34
C ALA A 57 3.50 -14.26 -18.47
N ILE A 58 3.72 -13.07 -19.05
CA ILE A 58 3.56 -11.80 -18.34
C ILE A 58 2.10 -11.59 -17.93
N THR A 59 1.15 -11.83 -18.83
CA THR A 59 -0.29 -11.67 -18.53
C THR A 59 -0.78 -12.67 -17.47
N SER A 60 -0.30 -13.92 -17.50
CA SER A 60 -0.60 -14.90 -16.46
C SER A 60 -0.05 -14.48 -15.10
N ASN A 61 1.18 -13.95 -15.05
CA ASN A 61 1.78 -13.48 -13.80
C ASN A 61 1.04 -12.26 -13.25
N GLN A 62 0.68 -11.31 -14.10
CA GLN A 62 -0.15 -10.17 -13.73
C GLN A 62 -1.46 -10.62 -13.06
N ALA A 63 -2.20 -11.54 -13.69
CA ALA A 63 -3.45 -12.05 -13.15
C ALA A 63 -3.28 -12.78 -11.79
N GLN A 64 -2.14 -13.44 -11.58
CA GLN A 64 -1.81 -14.05 -10.29
C GLN A 64 -1.53 -12.99 -9.22
N ILE A 65 -0.79 -11.93 -9.57
CA ILE A 65 -0.54 -10.79 -8.67
C ILE A 65 -1.86 -10.13 -8.28
N ASP A 66 -2.74 -9.85 -9.24
CA ASP A 66 -4.06 -9.24 -8.97
C ASP A 66 -4.91 -10.09 -8.03
N LYS A 67 -4.87 -11.42 -8.21
CA LYS A 67 -5.57 -12.35 -7.32
C LYS A 67 -4.99 -12.31 -5.90
N LEU A 68 -3.67 -12.22 -5.75
CA LEU A 68 -3.01 -12.10 -4.45
C LEU A 68 -3.34 -10.75 -3.78
N VAL A 69 -3.35 -9.66 -4.53
CA VAL A 69 -3.79 -8.34 -4.06
C VAL A 69 -5.21 -8.42 -3.50
N GLY A 70 -6.16 -8.99 -4.25
CA GLY A 70 -7.53 -9.14 -3.78
C GLY A 70 -7.68 -10.06 -2.56
N GLN A 71 -6.75 -11.00 -2.33
CA GLN A 71 -6.70 -11.80 -1.09
C GLN A 71 -6.18 -10.99 0.09
N LEU A 72 -5.12 -10.20 -0.11
CA LEU A 72 -4.54 -9.33 0.92
C LEU A 72 -5.50 -8.22 1.33
N GLU A 73 -6.26 -7.65 0.40
CA GLU A 73 -7.30 -6.65 0.69
C GLU A 73 -8.38 -7.22 1.62
N LYS A 74 -8.86 -8.44 1.34
CA LYS A 74 -9.83 -9.12 2.23
C LYS A 74 -9.26 -9.37 3.62
N GLN A 75 -7.99 -9.76 3.71
CA GLN A 75 -7.31 -9.94 4.99
C GLN A 75 -7.13 -8.61 5.74
N PHE A 76 -6.82 -7.54 5.01
CA PHE A 76 -6.70 -6.20 5.55
C PHE A 76 -8.03 -5.73 6.14
N GLU A 77 -9.12 -5.79 5.38
CA GLU A 77 -10.47 -5.42 5.84
C GLU A 77 -10.93 -6.23 7.05
N HIS A 78 -10.64 -7.53 7.06
CA HIS A 78 -10.99 -8.39 8.18
C HIS A 78 -10.27 -7.95 9.47
N LYS A 79 -8.95 -7.73 9.39
CA LYS A 79 -8.15 -7.28 10.53
C LYS A 79 -8.51 -5.87 10.98
N GLU A 80 -8.87 -4.99 10.05
CA GLU A 80 -9.33 -3.63 10.38
C GLU A 80 -10.61 -3.67 11.22
N LYS A 81 -11.58 -4.51 10.84
CA LYS A 81 -12.82 -4.73 11.61
C LYS A 81 -12.54 -5.31 13.00
N GLU A 82 -11.63 -6.28 13.10
CA GLU A 82 -11.23 -6.86 14.39
C GLU A 82 -10.59 -5.80 15.30
N LEU A 83 -9.73 -4.94 14.73
CA LEU A 83 -9.05 -3.88 15.48
C LEU A 83 -10.06 -2.83 15.95
N ALA A 84 -10.99 -2.40 15.09
CA ALA A 84 -12.07 -1.49 15.45
C ALA A 84 -12.95 -2.07 16.57
N ALA A 85 -13.38 -3.34 16.45
CA ALA A 85 -14.16 -4.03 17.47
C ALA A 85 -13.40 -4.12 18.81
N PHE A 86 -12.09 -4.38 18.76
CA PHE A 86 -11.24 -4.41 19.95
C PHE A 86 -11.13 -3.03 20.61
N GLN A 87 -10.95 -1.96 19.83
CA GLN A 87 -10.92 -0.58 20.34
C GLN A 87 -12.23 -0.20 21.02
N THR A 88 -13.38 -0.48 20.39
CA THR A 88 -14.70 -0.17 20.96
C THR A 88 -14.96 -0.97 22.24
N LYS A 89 -14.64 -2.28 22.23
CA LYS A 89 -14.89 -3.18 23.37
C LYS A 89 -14.08 -2.78 24.60
N TYR A 90 -12.85 -2.31 24.42
CA TYR A 90 -11.94 -2.01 25.53
C TYR A 90 -11.70 -0.51 25.74
N LYS A 91 -12.39 0.38 25.00
CA LYS A 91 -12.21 1.85 25.02
C LYS A 91 -10.74 2.27 24.94
N ILE A 92 -9.96 1.55 24.13
CA ILE A 92 -8.52 1.79 24.01
C ILE A 92 -8.31 3.10 23.24
N ARG A 93 -7.76 4.10 23.93
CA ARG A 93 -7.25 5.31 23.29
C ARG A 93 -5.85 5.01 22.76
N ILE A 94 -5.67 5.06 21.44
CA ILE A 94 -4.33 5.01 20.84
C ILE A 94 -3.62 6.28 21.29
N LYS A 95 -2.49 6.12 21.97
CA LYS A 95 -1.79 7.20 22.68
C LYS A 95 -1.03 8.17 21.76
N ASP A 96 -1.20 8.03 20.44
CA ASP A 96 -0.41 8.78 19.45
C ASP A 96 -1.19 9.90 18.74
N GLU A 97 -2.50 10.05 18.98
CA GLU A 97 -3.28 11.23 18.54
C GLU A 97 -4.27 11.70 19.61
N ALA A 98 -3.76 12.15 20.77
CA ALA A 98 -4.57 12.80 21.79
C ALA A 98 -4.00 14.19 22.12
N GLY A 99 -4.32 15.14 21.23
CA GLY A 99 -4.39 16.56 21.53
C GLY A 99 -5.77 17.10 21.15
N ILE A 100 -6.84 16.43 21.58
CA ILE A 100 -8.22 16.93 21.45
C ILE A 100 -8.92 16.64 22.78
N ASP A 101 -8.84 17.62 23.67
CA ASP A 101 -9.63 17.71 24.89
C ASP A 101 -11.08 18.09 24.54
N GLU A 102 -12.05 17.29 24.96
CA GLU A 102 -13.44 17.73 25.15
C GLU A 102 -13.68 18.07 26.64
N PRO A 103 -14.66 18.95 26.94
CA PRO A 103 -14.53 19.93 28.02
C PRO A 103 -14.94 19.39 29.38
N GLU A 104 -14.12 19.64 30.40
CA GLU A 104 -14.47 19.50 31.82
C GLU A 104 -14.69 20.88 32.50
N PRO A 105 -15.49 20.94 33.58
CA PRO A 105 -16.19 22.15 34.03
C PRO A 105 -15.30 23.15 34.78
N LYS A 106 -15.79 24.39 34.81
CA LYS A 106 -15.14 25.62 35.31
C LYS A 106 -14.41 25.46 36.66
N GLY A 107 -13.12 25.80 36.66
CA GLY A 107 -12.32 26.15 37.83
C GLY A 107 -11.24 27.17 37.44
N ALA A 108 -11.25 28.33 38.07
CA ALA A 108 -10.44 29.49 37.71
C ALA A 108 -8.98 29.40 38.18
N SER A 109 -8.03 29.83 37.34
CA SER A 109 -6.85 30.62 37.76
C SER A 109 -5.98 31.10 36.57
N SER A 110 -6.05 32.42 36.33
CA SER A 110 -4.95 33.37 36.02
C SER A 110 -3.84 33.06 35.00
N SER A 111 -3.81 33.95 33.98
CA SER A 111 -2.64 34.72 33.48
C SER A 111 -1.44 33.99 32.85
N SER A 112 -1.18 34.25 31.57
CA SER A 112 -0.26 35.33 31.15
C SER A 112 -0.17 35.40 29.63
N SER A 113 -0.16 36.62 29.14
CA SER A 113 -0.19 37.07 27.76
C SER A 113 1.05 36.71 26.91
N GLN A 114 0.81 36.71 25.59
CA GLN A 114 1.71 37.26 24.56
C GLN A 114 2.60 36.26 23.80
N GLY A 115 2.02 35.66 22.75
CA GLY A 115 2.78 35.15 21.62
C GLY A 115 3.14 36.29 20.66
N VAL A 116 4.43 36.53 20.43
CA VAL A 116 4.92 37.40 19.35
C VAL A 116 5.62 36.53 18.32
N LEU A 117 5.08 36.57 17.10
CA LEU A 117 5.62 35.96 15.87
C LEU A 117 6.96 36.61 15.49
N VAL A 118 7.96 35.79 15.14
CA VAL A 118 9.18 36.27 14.47
C VAL A 118 9.18 35.79 13.02
N SER A 119 9.06 36.75 12.11
CA SER A 119 9.27 36.60 10.67
C SER A 119 10.73 36.30 10.36
N LYS A 120 11.01 35.27 9.56
CA LYS A 120 12.33 35.07 8.92
C LYS A 120 12.37 35.86 7.62
N LYS A 121 13.45 36.62 7.45
CA LYS A 121 13.94 37.13 6.17
C LYS A 121 15.03 36.19 5.66
#